data_AF-A0A9W8QUH3-F1
#
_entry.id   AF-A0A9W8QUH3-F1
#
_cell.length_a   1.000
_cell.length_b   1.000
_cell.length_c   1.000
_cell.angle_alpha   90.00
_cell.angle_beta   90.00
_cell.angle_gamma   90.00
#
_symmetry.space_group_name_H-M   'P 1'
#
loop_
_entity.id
_entity.type
_entity.pdbx_description
1 polymer ?
#
loop_
_entity_poly.entity_id
_entity_poly.type
_entity_poly.pdbx_seq_one_letter_code
_entity_poly.pdbx_strand_id
1 'polypeptide(L)'
;MVDAVSGTKRQRRLAEDEYEFPANILRMALLSHWDVSGERNLALDSFDLDDANCFSGARSPLFANLAAMARFEGSTDYCPSTSELDTFELQLYLSFPPSQDSQRINLDPCAAAAETHAARAFYYASLVHFQRTIRKTPPDAVRSLVNIGLQELEAIQTATGGAAGVMVLWPALVLGAEASTHDLKARVRIWFQAKEVFGIRNVHVIHDLIKDLWARRAHDSSLAWQHLIVEERYDVFRL
;
A
#
# COMPACT_ATOMS: atom_id res chain seq x y z
N MET A 1 -27.85 -34.95 -20.82
CA MET A 1 -26.58 -34.32 -21.24
C MET A 1 -26.50 -32.87 -20.74
N VAL A 2 -26.87 -32.61 -19.47
CA VAL A 2 -26.90 -31.25 -18.87
C VAL A 2 -26.15 -31.20 -17.53
N ASP A 3 -25.91 -32.35 -16.87
CA ASP A 3 -25.26 -32.39 -15.55
C ASP A 3 -23.72 -32.30 -15.58
N ALA A 4 -23.08 -32.58 -16.73
CA ALA A 4 -21.61 -32.56 -16.83
C ALA A 4 -21.01 -31.14 -16.79
N VAL A 5 -21.75 -30.12 -17.25
CA VAL A 5 -21.27 -28.72 -17.34
C VAL A 5 -21.33 -28.00 -15.98
N SER A 6 -22.23 -28.44 -15.09
CA SER A 6 -22.39 -27.87 -13.74
C SER A 6 -21.27 -28.30 -12.79
N GLY A 7 -20.81 -29.56 -12.91
CA GLY A 7 -19.67 -30.09 -12.14
C GLY A 7 -18.36 -29.37 -12.45
N THR A 8 -18.08 -29.11 -13.74
CA THR A 8 -16.84 -28.45 -14.16
C THR A 8 -16.77 -26.99 -13.69
N LYS A 9 -17.89 -26.25 -13.70
CA LYS A 9 -17.94 -24.87 -13.18
C LYS A 9 -17.75 -24.80 -11.67
N ARG A 10 -18.27 -25.78 -10.92
CA ARG A 10 -18.14 -25.84 -9.47
C ARG A 10 -16.72 -26.26 -9.03
N GLN A 11 -16.09 -27.17 -9.76
CA GLN A 11 -14.69 -27.55 -9.55
C GLN A 11 -13.72 -26.44 -9.95
N ARG A 12 -14.02 -25.65 -10.99
CA ARG A 12 -13.20 -24.47 -11.36
C ARG A 12 -13.22 -23.39 -10.27
N ARG A 13 -14.40 -23.07 -9.72
CA ARG A 13 -14.51 -22.10 -8.61
C ARG A 13 -13.81 -22.54 -7.34
N LEU A 14 -13.91 -23.82 -6.99
CA LEU A 14 -13.23 -24.36 -5.81
C LEU A 14 -11.70 -24.33 -5.98
N ALA A 15 -11.19 -24.58 -7.19
CA ALA A 15 -9.77 -24.44 -7.47
C ALA A 15 -9.32 -22.96 -7.44
N GLU A 16 -10.11 -22.04 -8.02
CA GLU A 16 -9.85 -20.59 -7.95
C GLU A 16 -9.81 -20.09 -6.49
N ASP A 17 -10.79 -20.45 -5.65
CA ASP A 17 -10.85 -20.08 -4.23
C ASP A 17 -9.64 -20.63 -3.43
N GLU A 18 -9.17 -21.83 -3.75
CA GLU A 18 -8.05 -22.49 -3.07
C GLU A 18 -6.68 -21.87 -3.40
N TYR A 19 -6.52 -21.26 -4.58
CA TYR A 19 -5.33 -20.47 -4.96
C TYR A 19 -5.41 -19.00 -4.54
N GLU A 20 -6.62 -18.43 -4.46
CA GLU A 20 -6.83 -17.03 -4.06
C GLU A 20 -6.51 -16.78 -2.58
N PHE A 21 -6.86 -17.71 -1.70
CA PHE A 21 -6.65 -17.53 -0.26
C PHE A 21 -5.16 -17.42 0.14
N PRO A 22 -4.25 -18.32 -0.30
CA PRO A 22 -2.82 -18.19 -0.05
C PRO A 22 -2.21 -16.91 -0.63
N ALA A 23 -2.62 -16.51 -1.84
CA ALA A 23 -2.16 -15.28 -2.47
C ALA A 23 -2.62 -14.04 -1.69
N ASN A 24 -3.86 -14.03 -1.19
CA ASN A 24 -4.40 -12.94 -0.38
C ASN A 24 -3.71 -12.85 0.99
N ILE A 25 -3.40 -13.98 1.63
CA ILE A 25 -2.60 -14.00 2.86
C ILE A 25 -1.19 -13.44 2.60
N LEU A 26 -0.56 -13.82 1.49
CA LEU A 26 0.77 -13.33 1.14
C LEU A 26 0.79 -11.81 0.90
N ARG A 27 -0.23 -11.28 0.21
CA ARG A 27 -0.44 -9.83 0.02
C ARG A 27 -0.59 -9.09 1.35
N MET A 28 -1.37 -9.64 2.27
CA MET A 28 -1.54 -9.08 3.61
C MET A 28 -0.24 -9.14 4.44
N ALA A 29 0.51 -10.23 4.32
CA ALA A 29 1.81 -10.38 4.96
C ALA A 29 2.81 -9.32 4.48
N LEU A 30 2.89 -9.09 3.15
CA LEU A 30 3.73 -8.04 2.56
C LEU A 30 3.33 -6.63 3.03
N LEU A 31 2.03 -6.31 3.03
CA LEU A 31 1.53 -5.02 3.55
C LEU A 31 1.81 -4.82 5.05
N SER A 32 1.95 -5.93 5.79
CA SER A 32 2.23 -5.93 7.22
C SER A 32 3.73 -6.03 7.54
N HIS A 33 4.60 -5.92 6.52
CA HIS A 33 6.07 -6.08 6.66
C HIS A 33 6.47 -7.41 7.34
N TRP A 34 5.69 -8.48 7.16
CA TRP A 34 6.02 -9.80 7.68
C TRP A 34 7.09 -10.46 6.82
N ASP A 35 8.08 -11.11 7.44
CA ASP A 35 9.13 -11.84 6.72
C ASP A 35 8.53 -13.05 6.00
N VAL A 36 8.41 -12.93 4.68
CA VAL A 36 8.01 -14.02 3.82
C VAL A 36 9.27 -14.67 3.26
N SER A 37 9.59 -15.85 3.78
CA SER A 37 10.75 -16.65 3.39
C SER A 37 10.88 -16.79 1.86
N GLY A 38 12.12 -16.66 1.36
CA GLY A 38 12.44 -16.44 -0.07
C GLY A 38 11.84 -17.41 -1.09
N GLU A 39 11.53 -18.65 -0.71
CA GLU A 39 10.91 -19.64 -1.61
C GLU A 39 9.47 -19.27 -2.03
N ARG A 40 8.76 -18.45 -1.25
CA ARG A 40 7.38 -18.00 -1.57
C ARG A 40 7.35 -16.73 -2.42
N ASN A 41 8.46 -16.01 -2.54
CA ASN A 41 8.57 -14.84 -3.42
C ASN A 41 8.62 -15.25 -4.90
N LEU A 42 9.17 -16.43 -5.21
CA LEU A 42 9.11 -17.04 -6.55
C LEU A 42 7.67 -17.38 -6.97
N ALA A 43 6.79 -17.64 -6.00
CA ALA A 43 5.40 -17.90 -6.30
C ALA A 43 4.69 -16.65 -6.83
N LEU A 44 5.01 -15.45 -6.31
CA LEU A 44 4.47 -14.17 -6.80
C LEU A 44 4.84 -13.87 -8.25
N ASP A 45 6.03 -14.28 -8.70
CA ASP A 45 6.48 -14.16 -10.10
C ASP A 45 5.81 -15.21 -11.01
N SER A 46 5.40 -16.35 -10.45
CA SER A 46 4.80 -17.48 -11.20
C SER A 46 3.28 -17.40 -11.34
N PHE A 47 2.61 -16.66 -10.46
CA PHE A 47 1.17 -16.48 -10.58
C PHE A 47 0.90 -15.43 -11.65
N ASP A 48 0.37 -15.88 -12.78
CA ASP A 48 -0.38 -15.03 -13.72
C ASP A 48 -1.65 -14.58 -12.97
N LEU A 49 -1.46 -13.61 -12.08
CA LEU A 49 -2.48 -13.07 -11.19
C LEU A 49 -3.42 -12.23 -12.05
N ASP A 50 -4.35 -12.91 -12.68
CA ASP A 50 -5.48 -12.32 -13.38
C ASP A 50 -6.06 -11.18 -12.52
N ASP A 51 -6.30 -10.03 -13.16
CA ASP A 51 -6.74 -8.75 -12.58
C ASP A 51 -8.07 -8.82 -11.77
N ALA A 52 -8.64 -10.02 -11.63
CA ALA A 52 -9.92 -10.31 -10.99
C ALA A 52 -9.95 -10.01 -9.49
N ASN A 53 -8.81 -10.09 -8.80
CA ASN A 53 -8.71 -9.78 -7.37
C ASN A 53 -7.87 -8.53 -7.10
N CYS A 54 -8.36 -7.41 -7.63
CA CYS A 54 -7.96 -6.08 -7.18
C CYS A 54 -8.39 -5.92 -5.70
N PHE A 55 -7.46 -6.09 -4.77
CA PHE A 55 -7.64 -5.59 -3.40
C PHE A 55 -7.73 -4.07 -3.48
N SER A 56 -8.93 -3.54 -3.72
CA SER A 56 -9.23 -2.11 -3.54
C SER A 56 -8.25 -1.16 -4.24
N GLY A 57 -7.81 -1.50 -5.45
CA GLY A 57 -6.85 -0.71 -6.25
C GLY A 57 -5.38 -1.13 -6.15
N ALA A 58 -5.03 -2.04 -5.25
CA ALA A 58 -3.72 -2.68 -5.20
C ALA A 58 -3.58 -3.72 -6.34
N ARG A 59 -2.83 -3.37 -7.39
CA ARG A 59 -2.57 -4.25 -8.54
C ARG A 59 -1.40 -5.18 -8.28
N SER A 60 -1.30 -6.29 -9.01
CA SER A 60 -0.19 -7.25 -8.90
C SER A 60 1.22 -6.61 -8.89
N PRO A 61 1.52 -5.60 -9.75
CA PRO A 61 2.82 -4.93 -9.73
C PRO A 61 3.15 -4.24 -8.40
N LEU A 62 2.16 -3.76 -7.65
CA LEU A 62 2.38 -3.17 -6.34
C LEU A 62 2.96 -4.20 -5.36
N PHE A 63 2.38 -5.39 -5.32
CA PHE A 63 2.83 -6.44 -4.39
C PHE A 63 4.20 -6.98 -4.77
N ALA A 64 4.49 -7.11 -6.07
CA ALA A 64 5.83 -7.43 -6.56
C ALA A 64 6.85 -6.36 -6.12
N ASN A 65 6.50 -5.08 -6.26
CA ASN A 65 7.33 -3.97 -5.82
C ASN A 65 7.55 -3.97 -4.31
N LEU A 66 6.51 -4.22 -3.50
CA LEU A 66 6.62 -4.32 -2.05
C LEU A 66 7.48 -5.51 -1.62
N ALA A 67 7.34 -6.66 -2.26
CA ALA A 67 8.19 -7.83 -2.00
C ALA A 67 9.66 -7.55 -2.34
N ALA A 68 9.93 -6.88 -3.47
CA ALA A 68 11.27 -6.45 -3.83
C ALA A 68 11.85 -5.47 -2.80
N MET A 69 11.06 -4.49 -2.36
CA MET A 69 11.48 -3.54 -1.31
C MET A 69 11.78 -4.25 0.02
N ALA A 70 10.93 -5.19 0.45
CA ALA A 70 11.15 -5.97 1.67
C ALA A 70 12.45 -6.80 1.60
N ARG A 71 12.81 -7.33 0.42
CA ARG A 71 14.08 -8.03 0.21
C ARG A 71 15.30 -7.12 0.37
N PHE A 72 15.19 -5.86 -0.05
CA PHE A 72 16.26 -4.86 0.14
C PHE A 72 16.40 -4.45 1.61
N GLU A 73 15.32 -4.49 2.40
CA GLU A 73 15.32 -4.11 3.81
C GLU A 73 15.75 -5.24 4.76
N GLY A 74 15.33 -6.48 4.49
CA GLY A 74 15.43 -7.59 5.44
C GLY A 74 16.67 -8.47 5.31
N SER A 75 17.46 -8.36 4.24
CA SER A 75 18.59 -9.28 4.03
C SER A 75 19.88 -8.76 4.66
N THR A 76 20.35 -9.42 5.72
CA THR A 76 21.70 -9.19 6.29
C THR A 76 22.81 -9.60 5.32
N ASP A 77 22.50 -10.51 4.40
CA ASP A 77 23.47 -11.17 3.52
C ASP A 77 23.49 -10.57 2.10
N TYR A 78 22.55 -9.68 1.79
CA TYR A 78 22.43 -9.06 0.47
C TYR A 78 22.31 -7.53 0.59
N CYS A 79 23.37 -6.85 0.16
CA CYS A 79 23.37 -5.39 0.00
C CYS A 79 23.18 -5.08 -1.50
N PRO A 80 22.03 -4.51 -1.91
CA PRO A 80 21.79 -4.20 -3.32
C PRO A 80 22.79 -3.16 -3.82
N SER A 81 23.34 -3.41 -5.01
CA SER A 81 24.21 -2.45 -5.68
C SER A 81 23.44 -1.22 -6.14
N THR A 82 24.14 -0.10 -6.31
CA THR A 82 23.54 1.15 -6.81
C THR A 82 22.83 0.94 -8.15
N SER A 83 23.40 0.14 -9.06
CA SER A 83 22.80 -0.16 -10.36
C SER A 83 21.50 -0.97 -10.26
N GLU A 84 21.41 -1.88 -9.29
CA GLU A 84 20.17 -2.64 -9.04
C GLU A 84 19.08 -1.72 -8.51
N LEU A 85 19.43 -0.81 -7.57
CA LEU A 85 18.51 0.18 -7.05
C LEU A 85 18.04 1.16 -8.14
N ASP A 86 18.95 1.61 -9.02
CA ASP A 86 18.61 2.49 -10.14
C ASP A 86 17.65 1.79 -11.13
N THR A 87 17.90 0.51 -11.42
CA THR A 87 17.04 -0.28 -12.29
C THR A 87 15.65 -0.47 -11.68
N PHE A 88 15.58 -0.82 -10.40
CA PHE A 88 14.33 -0.98 -9.69
C PHE A 88 13.54 0.34 -9.59
N GLU A 89 14.23 1.45 -9.36
CA GLU A 89 13.61 2.78 -9.34
C GLU A 89 12.98 3.12 -10.70
N LEU A 90 13.66 2.84 -11.81
CA LEU A 90 13.09 3.00 -13.15
C LEU A 90 11.85 2.13 -13.36
N GLN A 91 11.88 0.87 -12.89
CA GLN A 91 10.72 -0.03 -12.94
C GLN A 91 9.55 0.52 -12.12
N LEU A 92 9.81 1.05 -10.92
CA LEU A 92 8.79 1.73 -10.12
C LEU A 92 8.16 2.87 -10.91
N TYR A 93 8.95 3.76 -11.53
CA TYR A 93 8.41 4.87 -12.32
C TYR A 93 7.56 4.39 -13.51
N LEU A 94 7.99 3.33 -14.21
CA LEU A 94 7.28 2.75 -15.35
C LEU A 94 5.99 2.00 -14.96
N SER A 95 5.85 1.61 -13.69
CA SER A 95 4.67 0.89 -13.17
C SER A 95 3.46 1.80 -12.84
N PHE A 96 3.40 3.01 -13.39
CA PHE A 96 2.31 3.95 -13.14
C PHE A 96 0.95 3.33 -13.52
N PRO A 97 -0.06 3.37 -12.63
CA PRO A 97 -1.35 2.75 -12.90
C PRO A 97 -2.16 3.54 -13.94
N PRO A 98 -2.48 2.97 -15.11
CA PRO A 98 -3.34 3.64 -16.09
C PRO A 98 -4.75 3.88 -15.54
N SER A 99 -5.38 4.96 -16.04
CA SER A 99 -6.81 5.26 -15.85
C SER A 99 -7.64 4.10 -16.42
N GLN A 100 -8.55 3.54 -15.61
CA GLN A 100 -9.43 2.45 -16.04
C GLN A 100 -10.59 3.01 -16.87
N ASP A 101 -10.38 3.30 -18.16
CA ASP A 101 -11.43 3.88 -19.00
C ASP A 101 -12.27 2.84 -19.78
N SER A 102 -11.91 1.55 -19.81
CA SER A 102 -12.45 0.67 -20.88
C SER A 102 -12.93 -0.73 -20.54
N GLN A 103 -12.73 -1.28 -19.32
CA GLN A 103 -12.94 -2.73 -19.09
C GLN A 103 -13.93 -3.12 -17.98
N ARG A 104 -14.56 -2.17 -17.30
CA ARG A 104 -15.46 -2.46 -16.18
C ARG A 104 -16.87 -1.93 -16.42
N ILE A 105 -17.54 -2.59 -17.36
CA ILE A 105 -18.88 -2.23 -17.89
C ILE A 105 -19.98 -2.29 -16.79
N ASN A 106 -19.70 -2.80 -15.58
CA ASN A 106 -20.70 -3.04 -14.53
C ASN A 106 -20.37 -2.48 -13.13
N LEU A 107 -19.32 -1.65 -12.98
CA LEU A 107 -19.01 -1.05 -11.67
C LEU A 107 -19.64 0.33 -11.51
N ASP A 108 -20.05 0.64 -10.28
CA ASP A 108 -20.47 1.99 -9.89
C ASP A 108 -19.35 3.00 -10.21
N PRO A 109 -19.64 4.12 -10.93
CA PRO A 109 -18.62 5.09 -11.31
C PRO A 109 -17.84 5.65 -10.12
N CYS A 110 -18.48 5.80 -8.95
CA CYS A 110 -17.81 6.28 -7.74
C CYS A 110 -16.80 5.24 -7.21
N ALA A 111 -17.18 3.96 -7.21
CA ALA A 111 -16.28 2.86 -6.86
C ALA A 111 -15.10 2.74 -7.83
N ALA A 112 -15.32 2.87 -9.14
CA ALA A 112 -14.27 2.83 -10.15
C ALA A 112 -13.28 4.01 -10.02
N ALA A 113 -13.79 5.21 -9.75
CA ALA A 113 -12.97 6.37 -9.46
C ALA A 113 -12.13 6.17 -8.19
N ALA A 114 -12.76 5.71 -7.10
CA ALA A 114 -12.07 5.42 -5.84
C ALA A 114 -10.95 4.38 -6.01
N GLU A 115 -11.16 3.35 -6.82
CA GLU A 115 -10.15 2.34 -7.11
C GLU A 115 -8.97 2.91 -7.91
N THR A 116 -9.24 3.75 -8.90
CA THR A 116 -8.18 4.41 -9.70
C THR A 116 -7.32 5.30 -8.80
N HIS A 117 -7.95 6.11 -7.94
CA HIS A 117 -7.23 6.95 -7.00
C HIS A 117 -6.49 6.13 -5.94
N ALA A 118 -7.05 5.00 -5.48
CA ALA A 118 -6.37 4.09 -4.57
C ALA A 118 -5.09 3.52 -5.21
N ALA A 119 -5.17 3.04 -6.45
CA ALA A 119 -4.01 2.52 -7.18
C ALA A 119 -2.88 3.57 -7.28
N ARG A 120 -3.23 4.83 -7.56
CA ARG A 120 -2.27 5.94 -7.61
C ARG A 120 -1.71 6.30 -6.24
N ALA A 121 -2.53 6.30 -5.18
CA ALA A 121 -2.07 6.51 -3.82
C ALA A 121 -1.04 5.45 -3.41
N PHE A 122 -1.27 4.18 -3.74
CA PHE A 122 -0.32 3.10 -3.54
C PHE A 122 0.97 3.28 -4.35
N TYR A 123 0.86 3.69 -5.61
CA TYR A 123 2.03 3.99 -6.45
C TYR A 123 2.92 5.09 -5.83
N TYR A 124 2.33 6.22 -5.44
CA TYR A 124 3.10 7.32 -4.85
C TYR A 124 3.66 6.96 -3.48
N ALA A 125 2.90 6.22 -2.66
CA ALA A 125 3.40 5.71 -1.38
C ALA A 125 4.59 4.76 -1.58
N SER A 126 4.56 3.86 -2.56
CA SER A 126 5.68 2.98 -2.89
C SER A 126 6.93 3.75 -3.31
N LEU A 127 6.80 4.79 -4.14
CA LEU A 127 7.92 5.65 -4.48
C LEU A 127 8.49 6.36 -3.24
N VAL A 128 7.63 6.93 -2.41
CA VAL A 128 8.06 7.61 -1.16
C VAL A 128 8.76 6.63 -0.23
N HIS A 129 8.21 5.42 -0.06
CA HIS A 129 8.78 4.38 0.78
C HIS A 129 10.15 3.94 0.28
N PHE A 130 10.29 3.67 -1.02
CA PHE A 130 11.57 3.33 -1.63
C PHE A 130 12.61 4.43 -1.41
N GLN A 131 12.24 5.68 -1.68
CA GLN A 131 13.13 6.83 -1.55
C GLN A 131 13.58 7.05 -0.09
N ARG A 132 12.65 6.98 0.87
CA ARG A 132 12.94 7.29 2.28
C ARG A 132 13.56 6.13 3.03
N THR A 133 13.17 4.89 2.74
CA THR A 133 13.61 3.73 3.50
C THR A 133 14.82 3.06 2.86
N ILE A 134 14.85 2.91 1.54
CA ILE A 134 15.93 2.18 0.86
C ILE A 134 17.03 3.16 0.43
N ARG A 135 16.69 4.23 -0.29
CA ARG A 135 17.66 5.24 -0.73
C ARG A 135 18.07 6.24 0.35
N LYS A 136 17.36 6.27 1.49
CA LYS A 136 17.59 7.21 2.60
C LYS A 136 17.64 8.68 2.15
N THR A 137 16.89 9.05 1.11
CA THR A 137 16.85 10.44 0.60
C THR A 137 16.21 11.37 1.63
N PRO A 138 16.56 12.67 1.66
CA PRO A 138 15.98 13.59 2.63
C PRO A 138 14.46 13.77 2.42
N PRO A 139 13.67 14.05 3.49
CA PRO A 139 12.22 14.24 3.39
C PRO A 139 11.78 15.30 2.36
N ASP A 140 12.63 16.29 2.10
CA ASP A 140 12.34 17.34 1.13
C ASP A 140 12.36 16.84 -0.33
N ALA A 141 13.15 15.81 -0.63
CA ALA A 141 13.23 15.23 -1.97
C ALA A 141 11.93 14.53 -2.38
N VAL A 142 11.17 14.00 -1.42
CA VAL A 142 9.91 13.30 -1.67
C VAL A 142 8.67 14.17 -1.50
N ARG A 143 8.83 15.46 -1.17
CA ARG A 143 7.72 16.37 -0.85
C ARG A 143 6.67 16.45 -1.96
N SER A 144 7.11 16.51 -3.22
CA SER A 144 6.19 16.54 -4.38
C SER A 144 5.38 15.25 -4.49
N LEU A 145 6.01 14.09 -4.32
CA LEU A 145 5.36 12.79 -4.33
C LEU A 145 4.36 12.65 -3.19
N VAL A 146 4.72 13.10 -1.97
CA VAL A 146 3.81 13.13 -0.82
C VAL A 146 2.60 14.02 -1.12
N ASN A 147 2.83 15.21 -1.66
CA ASN A 147 1.74 16.13 -1.99
C ASN A 147 0.74 15.51 -2.98
N ILE A 148 1.23 14.88 -4.05
CA ILE A 148 0.37 14.24 -5.06
C ILE A 148 -0.32 13.01 -4.48
N GLY A 149 0.39 12.16 -3.73
CA GLY A 149 -0.20 10.99 -3.07
C GLY A 149 -1.32 11.37 -2.10
N LEU A 150 -1.17 12.47 -1.34
CA LEU A 150 -2.26 12.98 -0.48
C LEU A 150 -3.46 13.48 -1.29
N GLN A 151 -3.25 14.09 -2.47
CA GLN A 151 -4.36 14.49 -3.35
C GLN A 151 -5.17 13.27 -3.81
N GLU A 152 -4.49 12.16 -4.11
CA GLU A 152 -5.17 10.91 -4.47
C GLU A 152 -5.98 10.35 -3.28
N LEU A 153 -5.45 10.41 -2.05
CA LEU A 153 -6.19 10.01 -0.84
C LEU A 153 -7.44 10.88 -0.58
N GLU A 154 -7.36 12.18 -0.83
CA GLU A 154 -8.46 13.13 -0.72
C GLU A 154 -9.50 12.92 -1.84
N ALA A 155 -9.05 12.57 -3.05
CA ALA A 155 -9.91 12.25 -4.17
C ALA A 155 -10.74 10.99 -3.91
N ILE A 156 -10.18 9.96 -3.25
CA ILE A 156 -10.93 8.77 -2.79
C ILE A 156 -12.04 9.19 -1.83
N GLN A 157 -11.74 10.06 -0.87
CA GLN A 157 -12.74 10.53 0.09
C GLN A 157 -13.87 11.28 -0.62
N THR A 158 -13.54 12.11 -1.61
CA THR A 158 -14.51 12.84 -2.42
C THR A 158 -15.37 11.89 -3.25
N ALA A 159 -14.74 10.96 -3.97
CA ALA A 159 -15.43 9.98 -4.82
C ALA A 159 -16.39 9.09 -4.05
N THR A 160 -16.05 8.73 -2.80
CA THR A 160 -16.86 7.81 -1.98
C THR A 160 -17.80 8.51 -1.01
N GLY A 161 -17.90 9.84 -1.04
CA GLY A 161 -18.69 10.59 -0.06
C GLY A 161 -18.24 10.35 1.38
N GLY A 162 -16.95 10.07 1.58
CA GLY A 162 -16.37 9.71 2.87
C GLY A 162 -16.39 8.22 3.21
N ALA A 163 -17.26 7.42 2.57
CA ALA A 163 -17.59 6.05 2.94
C ALA A 163 -16.48 5.00 2.68
N ALA A 164 -15.44 5.33 1.91
CA ALA A 164 -14.29 4.44 1.75
C ALA A 164 -13.52 4.31 3.08
N GLY A 165 -13.79 3.23 3.82
CA GLY A 165 -13.01 2.80 4.97
C GLY A 165 -11.71 2.11 4.55
N VAL A 166 -10.61 2.40 5.26
CA VAL A 166 -9.34 1.67 5.51
C VAL A 166 -8.55 1.03 4.34
N MET A 167 -9.10 0.96 3.12
CA MET A 167 -8.44 0.32 1.96
C MET A 167 -7.08 0.93 1.59
N VAL A 168 -6.80 2.15 2.05
CA VAL A 168 -5.57 2.91 1.76
C VAL A 168 -4.80 3.29 3.03
N LEU A 169 -4.89 2.46 4.08
CA LEU A 169 -4.22 2.75 5.35
C LEU A 169 -2.70 2.72 5.26
N TRP A 170 -2.12 1.76 4.53
CA TRP A 170 -0.66 1.72 4.31
C TRP A 170 -0.16 2.94 3.53
N PRO A 171 -0.78 3.34 2.39
CA PRO A 171 -0.45 4.61 1.74
C PRO A 171 -0.59 5.82 2.66
N ALA A 172 -1.67 5.90 3.45
CA ALA A 172 -1.88 7.00 4.40
C ALA A 172 -0.79 7.05 5.49
N LEU A 173 -0.33 5.90 5.97
CA LEU A 173 0.80 5.80 6.89
C LEU A 173 2.08 6.35 6.27
N VAL A 174 2.47 5.83 5.10
CA VAL A 174 3.73 6.22 4.45
C VAL A 174 3.73 7.70 4.06
N LEU A 175 2.68 8.16 3.39
CA LEU A 175 2.54 9.55 2.95
C LEU A 175 2.43 10.50 4.14
N GLY A 176 1.67 10.10 5.17
CA GLY A 176 1.53 10.87 6.40
C GLY A 176 2.82 10.98 7.19
N ALA A 177 3.57 9.89 7.36
CA ALA A 177 4.86 9.88 8.04
C ALA A 177 5.84 10.88 7.39
N GLU A 178 5.85 10.96 6.06
CA GLU A 178 6.78 11.78 5.28
C GLU A 178 6.24 13.18 4.93
N ALA A 179 5.09 13.59 5.48
CA ALA A 179 4.59 14.96 5.39
C ALA A 179 5.50 15.93 6.15
N SER A 180 6.35 16.66 5.42
CA SER A 180 7.38 17.52 6.01
C SER A 180 6.91 18.94 6.36
N THR A 181 5.93 19.49 5.63
CA THR A 181 5.47 20.88 5.82
C THR A 181 4.23 20.97 6.71
N HIS A 182 3.98 22.14 7.30
CA HIS A 182 2.78 22.38 8.11
C HIS A 182 1.48 22.11 7.33
N ASP A 183 1.44 22.52 6.06
CA ASP A 183 0.30 22.30 5.16
C ASP A 183 0.02 20.81 4.94
N LEU A 184 1.04 20.03 4.56
CA LEU A 184 0.89 18.58 4.35
C LEU A 184 0.46 17.87 5.64
N LYS A 185 1.06 18.25 6.79
CA LYS A 185 0.67 17.71 8.10
C LYS A 185 -0.79 18.03 8.44
N ALA A 186 -1.27 19.23 8.11
CA ALA A 186 -2.66 19.62 8.34
C ALA A 186 -3.63 18.77 7.50
N ARG A 187 -3.32 18.56 6.21
CA ARG A 187 -4.11 17.70 5.31
C ARG A 187 -4.19 16.27 5.80
N VAL A 188 -3.07 15.71 6.24
CA VAL A 188 -3.03 14.36 6.85
C VAL A 188 -3.94 14.27 8.08
N ARG A 189 -3.89 15.25 8.99
CA ARG A 189 -4.78 15.27 10.17
C ARG A 189 -6.26 15.31 9.78
N ILE A 190 -6.62 16.18 8.83
CA ILE A 190 -8.00 16.30 8.33
C ILE A 190 -8.46 14.96 7.74
N TRP A 191 -7.60 14.31 6.96
CA TRP A 191 -7.89 13.01 6.37
C TRP A 191 -8.13 11.95 7.44
N PHE A 192 -7.23 11.81 8.42
CA PHE A 192 -7.40 10.83 9.51
C PHE A 192 -8.66 11.10 10.35
N GLN A 193 -8.91 12.37 10.72
CA GLN A 193 -10.11 12.76 11.47
C GLN A 193 -11.41 12.38 10.74
N ALA A 194 -11.46 12.54 9.42
CA ALA A 194 -12.60 12.11 8.62
C ALA A 194 -12.80 10.58 8.62
N LYS A 195 -11.76 9.80 8.97
CA LYS A 195 -11.82 8.34 9.07
C LYS A 195 -12.05 7.83 10.49
N GLU A 196 -11.85 8.64 11.52
CA GLU A 196 -12.13 8.29 12.92
C GLU A 196 -13.62 7.94 13.14
N VAL A 197 -14.53 8.53 12.34
CA VAL A 197 -15.98 8.28 12.37
C VAL A 197 -16.33 6.80 12.14
N PHE A 198 -15.48 6.03 11.45
CA PHE A 198 -15.70 4.60 11.23
C PHE A 198 -15.39 3.74 12.47
N GLY A 199 -14.85 4.32 13.54
CA GLY A 199 -14.55 3.61 14.79
C GLY A 199 -13.43 2.56 14.65
N ILE A 200 -12.66 2.60 13.56
CA ILE A 200 -11.62 1.61 13.30
C ILE A 200 -10.36 2.00 14.07
N ARG A 201 -9.97 1.15 15.02
CA ARG A 201 -8.83 1.40 15.92
C ARG A 201 -7.52 1.64 15.15
N ASN A 202 -7.28 0.90 14.07
CA ASN A 202 -6.05 1.02 13.28
C ASN A 202 -5.84 2.44 12.75
N VAL A 203 -6.92 3.14 12.40
CA VAL A 203 -6.88 4.53 11.92
C VAL A 203 -6.34 5.45 13.02
N HIS A 204 -6.86 5.30 14.24
CA HIS A 204 -6.44 6.09 15.40
C HIS A 204 -4.99 5.80 15.77
N VAL A 205 -4.61 4.52 15.84
CA VAL A 205 -3.25 4.08 16.18
C VAL A 205 -2.23 4.66 15.20
N ILE A 206 -2.52 4.61 13.89
CA ILE A 206 -1.63 5.16 12.87
C ILE A 206 -1.61 6.69 12.89
N HIS A 207 -2.75 7.34 13.13
CA HIS A 207 -2.80 8.79 13.27
C HIS A 207 -1.90 9.27 14.41
N ASP A 208 -1.95 8.60 15.56
CA ASP A 208 -1.12 8.94 16.71
C ASP A 208 0.36 8.61 16.49
N LEU A 209 0.67 7.47 15.84
CA LEU A 209 2.02 7.13 15.40
C LEU A 209 2.65 8.25 14.56
N ILE A 210 1.89 8.79 13.60
CA ILE A 210 2.36 9.87 12.72
C ILE A 210 2.59 11.17 13.50
N LYS A 211 1.68 11.55 14.40
CA LYS A 211 1.85 12.76 15.23
C LYS A 211 3.11 12.67 16.09
N ASP A 212 3.31 11.51 16.70
CA ASP A 212 4.46 11.22 17.54
C ASP A 212 5.76 11.22 16.74
N LEU A 213 5.75 10.62 15.55
CA LEU A 213 6.87 10.67 14.64
C LEU A 213 7.25 12.13 14.33
N TRP A 214 6.28 12.97 13.98
CA TRP A 214 6.56 14.37 13.69
C TRP A 214 7.11 15.13 14.90
N ALA A 215 6.61 14.84 16.11
CA ALA A 215 7.11 15.45 17.33
C ALA A 215 8.56 15.02 17.62
N ARG A 216 8.86 13.73 17.50
CA ARG A 216 10.23 13.20 17.69
C ARG A 216 11.18 13.69 16.61
N ARG A 217 10.72 13.83 15.36
CA ARG A 217 11.49 14.39 14.24
C ARG A 217 11.86 15.87 14.42
N ALA A 218 11.24 16.59 15.35
CA ALA A 218 11.70 17.92 15.73
C ALA A 218 13.07 17.89 16.42
N HIS A 219 13.47 16.73 16.97
CA HIS A 219 14.75 16.52 17.64
C HIS A 219 15.69 15.59 16.86
N ASP A 220 15.13 14.61 16.15
CA ASP A 220 15.88 13.67 15.28
C ASP A 220 15.20 13.52 13.91
N SER A 221 15.67 14.30 12.94
CA SER A 221 15.13 14.28 11.57
C SER A 221 15.34 12.96 10.81
N SER A 222 16.22 12.08 11.30
CA SER A 222 16.53 10.80 10.65
C SER A 222 15.58 9.67 11.03
N LEU A 223 14.78 9.86 12.09
CA LEU A 223 13.88 8.85 12.64
C LEU A 223 12.89 8.33 11.58
N ALA A 224 12.86 7.01 11.38
CA ALA A 224 11.94 6.34 10.48
C ALA A 224 10.69 5.84 11.24
N TRP A 225 9.52 5.84 10.59
CA TRP A 225 8.27 5.39 11.23
C TRP A 225 8.30 3.89 11.56
N GLN A 226 9.07 3.10 10.80
CA GLN A 226 9.29 1.68 11.03
C GLN A 226 9.93 1.39 12.40
N HIS A 227 10.72 2.33 12.95
CA HIS A 227 11.30 2.17 14.28
C HIS A 227 10.27 2.43 15.39
N LEU A 228 9.20 3.16 15.09
CA LEU A 228 8.15 3.48 16.06
C LEU A 228 7.02 2.45 16.04
N ILE A 229 6.65 1.93 14.88
CA ILE A 229 5.49 1.02 14.74
C ILE A 229 5.65 -0.29 15.54
N VAL A 230 6.89 -0.68 15.84
CA VAL A 230 7.22 -1.85 16.68
C VAL A 230 7.04 -1.59 18.19
N GLU A 231 6.86 -0.34 18.62
CA GLU A 231 6.60 -0.02 20.03
C GLU A 231 5.23 -0.57 20.45
N GLU A 232 5.15 -1.17 21.65
CA GLU A 232 3.94 -1.86 22.13
C GLU A 232 2.66 -1.01 22.11
N ARG A 233 2.78 0.31 22.24
CA ARG A 233 1.65 1.24 22.23
C ARG A 233 0.96 1.37 20.87
N TYR A 234 1.62 0.93 19.80
CA TYR A 234 1.05 0.89 18.45
C TYR A 234 0.61 -0.51 18.03
N ASP A 235 0.62 -1.47 18.95
CA ASP A 235 0.02 -2.77 18.72
C ASP A 235 -1.51 -2.63 18.63
N VAL A 236 -2.01 -2.90 17.42
CA VAL A 236 -3.42 -2.83 17.07
C VAL A 236 -4.25 -3.92 17.74
N PHE A 237 -3.64 -5.05 18.13
CA PHE A 237 -4.35 -6.24 18.62
C PHE A 237 -4.43 -6.35 20.14
N ARG A 238 -3.88 -5.39 20.90
CA ARG A 238 -4.00 -5.39 22.37
C ARG A 238 -5.40 -4.96 22.81
N LEU A 239 -6.25 -5.92 23.17
CA LEU A 239 -7.49 -5.71 23.94
C LEU A 239 -7.19 -5.46 25.43
#